data_AF-A0A9N7UFE2-F1
#
_entry.id   AF-A0A9N7UFE2-F1
#
_cell.length_a   1.000
_cell.length_b   1.000
_cell.length_c   1.000
_cell.angle_alpha   90.00
_cell.angle_beta   90.00
_cell.angle_gamma   90.00
#
_symmetry.space_group_name_H-M   'P 1'
#
loop_
_entity.id
_entity.type
_entity.pdbx_description
1 polymer ?
#
loop_
_entity_poly.entity_id
_entity_poly.type
_entity_poly.pdbx_seq_one_letter_code
_entity_poly.pdbx_strand_id
1 'polypeptide(L)'
;MNVFQDLKESDHFSGDFLDKSLIQFTCLEIIERELQDVVHLWNTHRIRSSRNTVSPGGRPVMMYTIPQLFGAREYLKEIKELIFIITN
;
A
#
# COMPACT_ATOMS: atom_id res chain seq x y z
N MET A 1 -0.49 -9.23 -21.79
CA MET A 1 -1.52 -10.23 -21.49
C MET A 1 -1.96 -10.00 -20.06
N ASN A 2 -3.24 -9.68 -19.83
CA ASN A 2 -3.74 -9.36 -18.48
C ASN A 2 -4.49 -10.59 -17.96
N VAL A 3 -3.77 -11.47 -17.27
CA VAL A 3 -4.26 -12.78 -16.81
C VAL A 3 -5.55 -12.66 -15.99
N PHE A 4 -5.68 -11.62 -15.17
CA PHE A 4 -6.88 -11.39 -14.37
C PHE A 4 -8.07 -10.91 -15.21
N GLN A 5 -7.81 -10.11 -16.26
CA GLN A 5 -8.83 -9.69 -17.20
C GLN A 5 -9.35 -10.89 -18.00
N ASP A 6 -8.46 -11.76 -18.48
CA ASP A 6 -8.82 -12.97 -19.21
C ASP A 6 -9.62 -13.94 -18.31
N LEU A 7 -9.21 -14.10 -17.04
CA LEU A 7 -9.93 -14.91 -16.06
C LEU A 7 -11.36 -14.39 -15.84
N LYS A 8 -11.52 -13.06 -15.70
CA LYS A 8 -12.81 -12.39 -15.51
C LYS A 8 -13.74 -12.56 -16.72
N GLU A 9 -13.20 -12.55 -17.93
CA GLU A 9 -13.97 -12.68 -19.17
C GLU A 9 -14.36 -14.13 -19.49
N SER A 10 -13.67 -15.10 -18.91
CA SER A 10 -13.81 -16.52 -19.26
C SER A 10 -14.99 -17.27 -18.60
N ASP A 11 -15.80 -16.65 -17.73
CA ASP A 11 -16.85 -17.32 -16.92
C ASP A 11 -16.34 -18.46 -15.99
N HIS A 12 -15.02 -18.63 -15.88
CA HIS A 12 -14.38 -19.62 -14.99
C HIS A 12 -14.12 -19.07 -13.57
N PHE A 13 -14.60 -17.86 -13.27
CA PHE A 13 -14.43 -17.22 -11.96
C PHE A 13 -15.78 -16.78 -11.43
N SER A 14 -16.33 -17.59 -10.52
CA SER A 14 -17.57 -17.32 -9.79
C SER A 14 -17.35 -16.37 -8.61
N GLY A 15 -16.10 -16.24 -8.15
CA GLY A 15 -15.74 -15.43 -6.98
C GLY A 15 -16.18 -16.06 -5.66
N ASP A 16 -16.46 -17.36 -5.67
CA ASP A 16 -16.74 -18.15 -4.47
C ASP A 16 -15.48 -18.28 -3.59
N PHE A 17 -15.62 -19.03 -2.49
CA PHE A 17 -14.51 -19.25 -1.58
C PHE A 17 -13.32 -19.94 -2.27
N LEU A 18 -13.58 -20.96 -3.10
CA LEU A 18 -12.55 -21.76 -3.74
C LEU A 18 -11.76 -20.91 -4.74
N ASP A 19 -12.44 -20.15 -5.58
CA ASP A 19 -11.83 -19.25 -6.56
C ASP A 19 -10.95 -18.20 -5.88
N LYS A 20 -11.43 -17.62 -4.77
CA LYS A 20 -10.64 -16.67 -3.97
C LYS A 20 -9.42 -17.34 -3.34
N SER A 21 -9.56 -18.54 -2.78
CA SER A 21 -8.43 -19.29 -2.21
C SER A 21 -7.40 -19.69 -3.26
N LEU A 22 -7.83 -20.07 -4.46
CA LEU A 22 -6.94 -20.42 -5.57
C LEU A 22 -6.19 -19.19 -6.09
N ILE A 23 -6.85 -18.05 -6.28
CA ILE A 23 -6.17 -16.79 -6.64
C ILE A 23 -5.19 -16.40 -5.53
N GLN A 24 -5.61 -16.44 -4.27
CA GLN A 24 -4.71 -16.13 -3.16
C GLN A 24 -3.48 -17.04 -3.19
N PHE A 25 -3.63 -18.35 -3.34
CA PHE A 25 -2.50 -19.27 -3.38
C PHE A 25 -1.58 -19.06 -4.60
N THR A 26 -2.16 -18.91 -5.79
CA THR A 26 -1.39 -18.87 -7.06
C THR A 26 -0.84 -17.49 -7.40
N CYS A 27 -1.47 -16.44 -6.90
CA CYS A 27 -1.15 -15.07 -7.27
C CYS A 27 -0.65 -14.23 -6.08
N LEU A 28 -0.47 -14.80 -4.88
CA LEU A 28 0.00 -14.04 -3.71
C LEU A 28 1.29 -13.29 -4.02
N GLU A 29 2.24 -13.96 -4.66
CA GLU A 29 3.55 -13.39 -5.00
C GLU A 29 3.40 -12.20 -5.96
N ILE A 30 2.49 -12.31 -6.93
CA ILE A 30 2.20 -11.23 -7.88
C ILE A 30 1.58 -10.05 -7.13
N ILE A 31 0.55 -10.33 -6.31
CA ILE A 31 -0.14 -9.29 -5.52
C ILE A 31 0.84 -8.59 -4.57
N GLU A 32 1.67 -9.35 -3.87
CA GLU A 32 2.69 -8.83 -2.97
C GLU A 32 3.67 -7.93 -3.71
N ARG A 33 4.22 -8.40 -4.84
CA ARG A 33 5.15 -7.60 -5.65
C ARG A 33 4.53 -6.29 -6.12
N GLU A 34 3.33 -6.35 -6.69
CA GLU A 34 2.62 -5.15 -7.18
C GLU A 34 2.32 -4.18 -6.03
N LEU A 35 1.95 -4.68 -4.85
CA LEU A 35 1.74 -3.85 -3.66
C LEU A 35 3.05 -3.21 -3.19
N GLN A 36 4.16 -3.93 -3.18
CA GLN A 36 5.47 -3.38 -2.83
C GLN A 36 5.90 -2.28 -3.81
N ASP A 37 5.65 -2.46 -5.11
CA ASP A 37 5.94 -1.45 -6.13
C ASP A 37 5.10 -0.18 -5.92
N VAL A 38 3.82 -0.33 -5.60
CA VAL A 38 2.94 0.79 -5.25
C VAL A 38 3.45 1.51 -4.00
N VAL A 39 3.78 0.78 -2.93
CA VAL A 39 4.34 1.35 -1.70
C VAL A 39 5.63 2.11 -2.00
N HIS A 40 6.53 1.53 -2.79
CA HIS A 40 7.78 2.17 -3.17
C HIS A 40 7.55 3.46 -3.96
N LEU A 41 6.71 3.40 -4.99
CA LEU A 41 6.40 4.57 -5.83
C LEU A 41 5.76 5.69 -5.01
N TRP A 42 4.74 5.36 -4.21
CA TRP A 42 4.06 6.34 -3.37
C TRP A 42 4.98 6.95 -2.33
N ASN A 43 5.86 6.18 -1.70
CA ASN A 43 6.75 6.71 -0.68
C ASN A 43 7.90 7.55 -1.26
N THR A 44 8.38 7.20 -2.46
CA THR A 44 9.59 7.79 -3.02
C THR A 44 9.33 8.89 -4.05
N HIS A 45 8.14 8.97 -4.65
CA HIS A 45 7.86 10.00 -5.66
C HIS A 45 8.04 11.41 -5.09
N ARG A 46 8.35 12.37 -5.97
CA ARG A 46 8.52 13.77 -5.59
C ARG A 46 7.24 14.55 -5.84
N ILE A 47 6.59 14.99 -4.78
CA ILE A 47 5.51 15.97 -4.83
C ILE A 47 6.10 17.32 -5.24
N ARG A 48 5.60 17.88 -6.35
CA ARG A 48 6.02 19.17 -6.86
C ARG A 48 5.46 20.28 -5.98
N SER A 49 6.32 21.23 -5.61
CA SER A 49 5.90 22.46 -4.92
C SER A 49 4.98 23.28 -5.82
N SER A 50 3.82 23.69 -5.29
CA SER A 50 2.85 24.51 -6.01
C SER A 50 3.00 25.99 -5.61
N ARG A 51 2.60 26.91 -6.49
CA ARG A 51 2.58 28.36 -6.17
C ARG A 51 1.54 28.71 -5.10
N ASN A 52 0.51 27.88 -4.93
CA ASN A 52 -0.40 27.94 -3.80
C ASN A 52 0.22 27.17 -2.62
N THR A 53 0.58 27.91 -1.58
CA THR A 53 1.38 27.48 -0.42
C THR A 53 0.74 26.41 0.47
N VAL A 54 -0.48 25.96 0.16
CA VAL A 54 -1.24 25.03 0.99
C VAL A 54 -0.65 23.61 0.95
N SER A 55 -0.03 23.20 -0.16
CA SER A 55 0.53 21.86 -0.29
C SER A 55 2.07 21.87 -0.15
N PRO A 56 2.63 21.19 0.86
CA PRO A 56 4.08 21.02 0.98
C PRO A 56 4.60 20.17 -0.19
N GLY A 57 5.77 20.55 -0.71
CA GLY A 57 6.52 19.74 -1.70
C GLY A 57 7.57 18.89 -1.00
N GLY A 58 7.95 17.76 -1.61
CA GLY A 58 8.91 16.83 -1.00
C GLY A 58 8.70 15.39 -1.44
N ARG A 59 9.43 14.46 -0.83
CA ARG A 59 9.16 13.03 -0.95
C ARG A 59 8.34 12.59 0.26
N PRO A 60 7.21 11.87 0.10
CA PRO A 60 6.35 11.46 1.21
C PRO A 60 7.10 10.76 2.34
N VAL A 61 8.03 9.85 2.03
CA VAL A 61 8.83 9.17 3.06
C VAL A 61 9.64 10.15 3.91
N MET A 62 10.21 11.21 3.33
CA MET A 62 10.96 12.22 4.08
C MET A 62 10.05 13.11 4.92
N MET A 63 8.89 13.48 4.35
CA MET A 63 7.90 14.30 5.02
C MET A 63 7.29 13.60 6.23
N TYR A 64 7.15 12.27 6.15
CA TYR A 64 6.68 11.43 7.25
C TYR A 64 7.77 11.18 8.30
N THR A 65 8.98 10.81 7.89
CA THR A 65 10.05 10.41 8.82
C THR A 65 10.70 11.61 9.52
N ILE A 66 10.77 12.77 8.87
CA ILE A 66 11.42 13.98 9.43
C ILE A 66 10.55 15.21 9.17
N PRO A 67 9.34 15.27 9.77
CA PRO A 67 8.36 16.33 9.49
C PRO A 67 8.89 17.74 9.82
N GLN A 68 9.87 17.85 10.72
CA GLN A 68 10.46 19.13 11.14
C GLN A 68 11.16 19.85 10.00
N LEU A 69 11.72 19.13 9.01
CA LEU A 69 12.33 19.73 7.82
C LEU A 69 11.31 20.40 6.89
N PHE A 70 10.02 20.10 7.07
CA PHE A 70 8.91 20.61 6.26
C PHE A 70 7.99 21.53 7.07
N GLY A 71 8.43 22.00 8.24
CA GLY A 71 7.62 22.86 9.13
C GLY A 71 6.44 22.13 9.79
N ALA A 72 6.44 20.80 9.79
CA ALA A 72 5.42 19.97 10.44
C ALA A 72 5.96 19.39 11.77
N ARG A 73 5.05 18.82 12.57
CA ARG A 73 5.37 18.16 13.84
C ARG A 73 5.10 16.66 13.77
N GLU A 74 5.88 15.90 14.52
CA GLU A 74 5.71 14.46 14.65
C GLU A 74 4.52 14.13 15.56
N TYR A 75 3.73 13.13 15.17
CA TYR A 75 2.58 12.65 15.93
C TYR A 75 2.62 11.15 16.21
N LEU A 76 3.69 10.46 15.81
CA LEU A 76 3.80 9.02 16.02
C LEU A 76 3.76 8.71 17.51
N LYS A 77 2.94 7.72 17.86
CA LYS A 77 2.81 7.17 19.20
C LYS A 77 3.24 5.73 19.14
N GLU A 78 4.22 5.37 19.95
CA GLU A 78 4.62 3.99 20.14
C GLU A 78 3.43 3.21 20.70
N ILE A 79 3.02 2.17 19.98
CA ILE A 79 2.05 1.20 20.49
C ILE A 79 2.86 0.24 21.35
N LYS A 80 2.67 0.32 22.67
CA LYS A 80 3.13 -0.74 23.58
C LYS A 80 2.33 -1.99 23.23
N GLU A 81 3.04 -3.09 22.93
CA GLU A 81 2.54 -4.37 22.40
C GLU A 81 1.06 -4.69 22.67
N LEU A 82 0.37 -5.10 21.60
CA LEU A 82 -0.88 -5.85 21.67
C LEU A 82 -0.65 -7.20 22.38
N ILE A 83 -0.68 -7.19 23.71
CA ILE A 83 -1.05 -8.38 24.48
C ILE A 83 -2.53 -8.65 24.17
N PHE A 84 -2.89 -9.92 23.88
CA PHE A 84 -4.20 -10.45 23.42
C PHE A 84 -4.45 -10.21 21.91
N ILE A 85 -4.55 -11.18 20.98
CA ILE A 85 -5.21 -12.50 20.99
C ILE A 85 -4.53 -13.38 19.92
N ILE A 86 -3.65 -14.31 20.30
CA ILE A 86 -3.47 -15.61 19.62
C ILE A 86 -3.15 -16.64 20.71
N THR A 87 -4.14 -16.89 21.56
CA THR A 87 -4.16 -18.07 22.45
C THR A 87 -5.61 -18.51 22.58
N ASN A 88 -6.11 -19.15 21.53
CA ASN A 88 -7.10 -20.22 21.58
C ASN A 88 -6.95 -21.06 20.32
#